data_AF-A0A5D3KDG5-F1
#
_entry.id   AF-A0A5D3KDG5-F1
#
_cell.length_a   1.000
_cell.length_b   1.000
_cell.length_c   1.000
_cell.angle_alpha   90.00
_cell.angle_beta   90.00
_cell.angle_gamma   90.00
#
_symmetry.space_group_name_H-M   'P 1'
#
loop_
_entity.id
_entity.type
_entity.pdbx_description
1 polymer ?
#
loop_
_entity_poly.entity_id
_entity_poly.type
_entity_poly.pdbx_seq_one_letter_code
_entity_poly.pdbx_strand_id
1 'polypeptide(L)'
;MTSANNSIPAIRPRGKGHQFLLYGDACSGVPAALHEKTFASVNAVVQRLRPQPEFILFPGDEIIGLTPDPGALRAQWRYWLDTEMAWLDRAAIPMWHTTGNHTTYDVMSEAMFREVLDLPDNGPPGQSGLSYFVRRGDLLMVFVNTLWSGLGGEGHVELAWLEATLREHASARHKLVLGHHPVFPINGFTGTYQREIGHEYARPFWDILVNENVLAYLCSHILAFDVQAHRGVLQICTAGAGTAHRMPEGVEYLHCVQAALDAEGLRYQVLDIEGAIRERIEWPLRDPDPAGWRELPSGVAEAPFCGRAQSGHRIDLRLVGQSAATDVASAQTILTAFASGSIAPFWLGLRGLKQTLTAIIGREPGRSPSYWFGPDLSAGENFDIRVTLYPDMGPGGLLYRHHGSPHWSSFTSASAQGLEQLSWPQHWAIGHGQGGSEDRAFRGAALRLLIA
;
A
#
# COMPACT_ATOMS: atom_id res chain seq x y z
N MET A 1 -12.53 34.44 11.89
CA MET A 1 -13.88 34.05 11.46
C MET A 1 -13.89 32.54 11.32
N THR A 2 -14.38 31.86 12.35
CA THR A 2 -14.47 30.40 12.46
C THR A 2 -15.52 29.90 11.48
N SER A 3 -15.09 29.26 10.39
CA SER A 3 -16.03 28.51 9.56
C SER A 3 -16.61 27.38 10.40
N ALA A 4 -17.93 27.22 10.29
CA ALA A 4 -18.62 26.10 10.90
C ALA A 4 -17.93 24.78 10.52
N ASN A 5 -17.67 23.97 11.54
CA ASN A 5 -17.23 22.57 11.48
C ASN A 5 -17.90 21.80 10.33
N ASN A 6 -17.23 21.70 9.18
CA ASN A 6 -17.56 20.68 8.19
C ASN A 6 -16.99 19.35 8.70
N SER A 7 -17.76 18.66 9.54
CA SER A 7 -17.48 17.30 9.97
C SER A 7 -17.25 16.40 8.74
N ILE A 8 -16.28 15.52 8.82
CA ILE A 8 -16.01 14.51 7.80
C ILE A 8 -16.68 13.21 8.27
N PRO A 9 -17.67 12.69 7.52
CA PRO A 9 -18.28 11.40 7.83
C PRO A 9 -17.22 10.30 7.80
N ALA A 10 -17.10 9.62 8.92
CA ALA A 10 -16.11 8.60 9.13
C ALA A 10 -16.60 7.25 8.59
N ILE A 11 -15.75 6.48 7.87
CA ILE A 11 -16.11 5.11 7.49
C ILE A 11 -16.23 4.23 8.73
N ARG A 12 -17.24 3.36 8.76
CA ARG A 12 -17.56 2.48 9.89
C ARG A 12 -17.65 1.02 9.46
N PRO A 13 -17.36 0.06 10.36
CA PRO A 13 -17.55 -1.35 10.07
C PRO A 13 -19.01 -1.68 9.72
N ARG A 14 -19.23 -2.65 8.83
CA ARG A 14 -20.54 -3.20 8.45
C ARG A 14 -21.06 -4.13 9.56
N GLY A 15 -21.31 -3.59 10.75
CA GLY A 15 -21.71 -4.34 11.93
C GLY A 15 -20.61 -4.35 12.99
N LYS A 16 -20.36 -5.52 13.60
CA LYS A 16 -19.26 -5.68 14.57
C LYS A 16 -17.92 -5.57 13.85
N GLY A 17 -17.00 -4.83 14.43
CA GLY A 17 -15.69 -4.59 13.86
C GLY A 17 -14.96 -3.49 14.62
N HIS A 18 -13.90 -2.98 14.00
CA HIS A 18 -13.03 -1.94 14.53
C HIS A 18 -12.99 -0.77 13.57
N GLN A 19 -12.92 0.43 14.11
CA GLN A 19 -12.70 1.66 13.35
C GLN A 19 -11.44 2.33 13.86
N PHE A 20 -10.47 2.56 12.99
CA PHE A 20 -9.18 3.12 13.40
C PHE A 20 -8.62 4.08 12.36
N LEU A 21 -7.56 4.75 12.77
CA LEU A 21 -6.83 5.70 11.96
C LEU A 21 -5.37 5.29 11.89
N LEU A 22 -4.74 5.53 10.77
CA LEU A 22 -3.35 5.23 10.51
C LEU A 22 -2.71 6.45 9.86
N TYR A 23 -1.64 6.98 10.46
CA TYR A 23 -0.76 7.98 9.86
C TYR A 23 0.58 7.98 10.62
N GLY A 24 1.69 8.15 9.91
CA GLY A 24 3.05 8.21 10.48
C GLY A 24 3.92 9.25 9.78
N ASP A 25 5.15 9.40 10.26
CA ASP A 25 6.15 10.35 9.75
C ASP A 25 5.65 11.79 9.80
N ALA A 26 5.46 12.27 11.04
CA ALA A 26 5.25 13.68 11.30
C ALA A 26 6.56 14.44 11.37
N CYS A 27 7.62 13.80 11.89
CA CYS A 27 8.93 14.41 12.17
C CYS A 27 8.81 15.78 12.86
N SER A 28 7.85 15.93 13.78
CA SER A 28 7.49 17.21 14.41
C SER A 28 8.18 17.39 15.77
N GLY A 29 7.52 17.99 16.77
CA GLY A 29 8.08 18.15 18.11
C GLY A 29 9.03 19.35 18.29
N VAL A 30 9.26 20.17 17.26
CA VAL A 30 10.07 21.41 17.39
C VAL A 30 9.17 22.63 17.19
N PRO A 31 9.04 23.52 18.19
CA PRO A 31 8.20 24.70 18.10
C PRO A 31 8.58 25.62 16.92
N ALA A 32 7.57 26.09 16.21
CA ALA A 32 7.64 26.93 15.01
C ALA A 32 8.44 26.34 13.84
N ALA A 33 8.75 25.04 13.87
CA ALA A 33 9.44 24.36 12.77
C ALA A 33 8.50 24.08 11.59
N LEU A 34 9.09 23.73 10.44
CA LEU A 34 8.35 23.46 9.21
C LEU A 34 7.31 22.34 9.39
N HIS A 35 7.68 21.27 10.10
CA HIS A 35 6.86 20.06 10.28
C HIS A 35 5.65 20.26 11.20
N GLU A 36 5.73 21.18 12.17
CA GLU A 36 4.61 21.50 13.08
C GLU A 36 3.38 21.96 12.30
N LYS A 37 3.58 22.87 11.34
CA LYS A 37 2.47 23.43 10.55
C LYS A 37 1.79 22.37 9.68
N THR A 38 2.58 21.49 9.06
CA THR A 38 2.07 20.43 8.19
C THR A 38 1.38 19.33 9.00
N PHE A 39 1.94 18.93 10.14
CA PHE A 39 1.31 18.00 11.08
C PHE A 39 -0.01 18.55 11.64
N ALA A 40 -0.04 19.83 12.03
CA ALA A 40 -1.26 20.51 12.49
C ALA A 40 -2.37 20.50 11.42
N SER A 41 -2.00 20.59 10.13
CA SER A 41 -2.96 20.54 9.03
C SER A 41 -3.59 19.16 8.87
N VAL A 42 -2.83 18.08 9.03
CA VAL A 42 -3.36 16.71 9.05
C VAL A 42 -4.22 16.48 10.30
N ASN A 43 -3.75 16.88 11.49
CA ASN A 43 -4.51 16.79 12.73
C ASN A 43 -5.85 17.54 12.65
N ALA A 44 -5.92 18.66 11.93
CA ALA A 44 -7.19 19.37 11.72
C ALA A 44 -8.23 18.55 10.94
N VAL A 45 -7.80 17.72 9.98
CA VAL A 45 -8.67 16.77 9.26
C VAL A 45 -9.13 15.65 10.19
N VAL A 46 -8.22 15.08 10.97
CA VAL A 46 -8.52 14.01 11.93
C VAL A 46 -9.55 14.47 12.97
N GLN A 47 -9.38 15.68 13.51
CA GLN A 47 -10.31 16.29 14.47
C GLN A 47 -11.71 16.49 13.90
N ARG A 48 -11.89 16.52 12.58
CA ARG A 48 -13.20 16.65 11.91
C ARG A 48 -13.91 15.31 11.71
N LEU A 49 -13.25 14.17 11.88
CA LEU A 49 -13.86 12.84 11.69
C LEU A 49 -15.02 12.58 12.66
N ARG A 50 -16.16 12.11 12.15
CA ARG A 50 -17.34 11.76 12.96
C ARG A 50 -17.95 10.42 12.56
N PRO A 51 -18.04 9.43 13.47
CA PRO A 51 -17.43 9.41 14.81
C PRO A 51 -15.89 9.48 14.78
N GLN A 52 -15.29 9.82 15.92
CA GLN A 52 -13.84 9.69 16.15
C GLN A 52 -13.42 8.21 16.12
N PRO A 53 -12.17 7.88 15.74
CA PRO A 53 -11.69 6.51 15.70
C PRO A 53 -11.62 5.89 17.10
N GLU A 54 -11.64 4.56 17.18
CA GLU A 54 -11.52 3.81 18.43
C GLU A 54 -10.07 3.76 18.93
N PHE A 55 -9.10 3.88 18.03
CA PHE A 55 -7.67 3.94 18.30
C PHE A 55 -6.91 4.48 17.08
N ILE A 56 -5.66 4.88 17.29
CA ILE A 56 -4.74 5.36 16.26
C ILE A 56 -3.54 4.42 16.19
N LEU A 57 -3.08 4.15 14.97
CA LEU A 57 -1.83 3.43 14.68
C LEU A 57 -0.84 4.43 14.09
N PHE A 58 0.34 4.56 14.69
CA PHE A 58 1.38 5.49 14.28
C PHE A 58 2.67 4.71 13.96
N PRO A 59 2.97 4.43 12.68
CA PRO A 59 4.07 3.57 12.27
C PRO A 59 5.46 4.27 12.33
N GLY A 60 5.74 5.01 13.42
CA GLY A 60 7.02 5.65 13.72
C GLY A 60 7.17 7.09 13.22
N ASP A 61 8.27 7.70 13.64
CA ASP A 61 8.70 9.07 13.30
C ASP A 61 7.72 10.18 13.70
N GLU A 62 7.33 10.14 14.97
CA GLU A 62 6.49 11.15 15.62
C GLU A 62 7.16 12.53 15.65
N ILE A 63 8.43 12.55 16.07
CA ILE A 63 9.25 13.75 16.27
C ILE A 63 10.46 13.75 15.35
N ILE A 64 11.08 14.92 15.14
CA ILE A 64 12.28 15.05 14.31
C ILE A 64 13.47 14.27 14.86
N GLY A 65 13.54 14.08 16.19
CA GLY A 65 14.53 13.25 16.85
C GLY A 65 15.98 13.51 16.42
N LEU A 66 16.74 12.43 16.18
CA LEU A 66 18.11 12.42 15.66
C LEU A 66 19.05 13.45 16.31
N THR A 67 19.01 13.51 17.65
CA THR A 67 19.88 14.40 18.44
C THR A 67 20.66 13.61 19.48
N PRO A 68 21.96 13.91 19.69
CA PRO A 68 22.75 13.27 20.74
C PRO A 68 22.44 13.82 22.14
N ASP A 69 21.63 14.87 22.26
CA ASP A 69 21.24 15.49 23.54
C ASP A 69 19.92 14.89 24.06
N PRO A 70 19.94 14.10 25.16
CA PRO A 70 18.73 13.52 25.74
C PRO A 70 17.74 14.57 26.25
N GLY A 71 18.23 15.75 26.68
CA GLY A 71 17.37 16.85 27.12
C GLY A 71 16.58 17.44 25.97
N ALA A 72 17.24 17.66 24.82
CA ALA A 72 16.59 18.10 23.59
C ALA A 72 15.59 17.06 23.07
N LEU A 73 15.96 15.77 23.05
CA LEU A 73 15.06 14.70 22.63
C LEU A 73 13.80 14.62 23.51
N ARG A 74 13.97 14.69 24.85
CA ARG A 74 12.84 14.72 25.79
C ARG A 74 11.96 15.96 25.59
N ALA A 75 12.55 17.12 25.29
CA ALA A 75 11.80 18.34 25.02
C ALA A 75 10.92 18.21 23.76
N GLN A 76 11.44 17.58 22.71
CA GLN A 76 10.66 17.32 21.49
C GLN A 76 9.46 16.41 21.76
N TRP A 77 9.68 15.30 22.47
CA TRP A 77 8.60 14.38 22.86
C TRP A 77 7.52 15.07 23.68
N ARG A 78 7.91 15.86 24.69
CA ARG A 78 6.96 16.63 25.51
C ARG A 78 6.18 17.63 24.68
N TYR A 79 6.83 18.34 23.77
CA TYR A 79 6.14 19.29 22.90
C TYR A 79 5.11 18.58 22.00
N TRP A 80 5.51 17.46 21.38
CA TRP A 80 4.62 16.68 20.54
C TRP A 80 3.41 16.15 21.32
N LEU A 81 3.64 15.53 22.48
CA LEU A 81 2.58 14.94 23.30
C LEU A 81 1.68 15.99 23.97
N ASP A 82 2.26 17.02 24.57
CA ASP A 82 1.55 17.95 25.45
C ASP A 82 1.05 19.20 24.71
N THR A 83 1.51 19.44 23.47
CA THR A 83 1.10 20.58 22.66
C THR A 83 0.47 20.14 21.34
N GLU A 84 1.22 19.47 20.47
CA GLU A 84 0.74 19.15 19.11
C GLU A 84 -0.38 18.10 19.11
N MET A 85 -0.33 17.16 20.06
CA MET A 85 -1.32 16.11 20.28
C MET A 85 -2.26 16.38 21.46
N ALA A 86 -2.26 17.58 22.04
CA ALA A 86 -3.08 17.94 23.20
C ALA A 86 -4.60 17.90 22.93
N TRP A 87 -5.00 17.94 21.65
CA TRP A 87 -6.40 17.82 21.23
C TRP A 87 -6.96 16.40 21.41
N LEU A 88 -6.10 15.39 21.51
CA LEU A 88 -6.49 13.98 21.57
C LEU A 88 -6.66 13.53 23.03
N ASP A 89 -7.87 13.05 23.36
CA ASP A 89 -8.08 12.28 24.59
C ASP A 89 -7.50 10.87 24.42
N ARG A 90 -6.22 10.70 24.78
CA ARG A 90 -5.47 9.44 24.65
C ARG A 90 -6.00 8.31 25.54
N ALA A 91 -6.76 8.64 26.60
CA ALA A 91 -7.39 7.64 27.44
C ALA A 91 -8.64 7.05 26.76
N ALA A 92 -9.40 7.88 26.05
CA ALA A 92 -10.54 7.44 25.25
C ALA A 92 -10.13 6.82 23.90
N ILE A 93 -9.08 7.35 23.27
CA ILE A 93 -8.58 6.93 21.96
C ILE A 93 -7.09 6.61 22.10
N PRO A 94 -6.73 5.36 22.44
CA PRO A 94 -5.33 4.97 22.57
C PRO A 94 -4.61 5.09 21.22
N MET A 95 -3.35 5.49 21.29
CA MET A 95 -2.45 5.55 20.14
C MET A 95 -1.34 4.51 20.33
N TRP A 96 -1.12 3.70 19.32
CA TRP A 96 -0.12 2.64 19.32
C TRP A 96 0.98 2.96 18.34
N HIS A 97 2.22 2.87 18.80
CA HIS A 97 3.40 3.33 18.11
C HIS A 97 4.27 2.16 17.68
N THR A 98 4.90 2.25 16.50
CA THR A 98 6.11 1.48 16.24
C THR A 98 7.34 2.37 16.47
N THR A 99 8.48 1.74 16.64
CA THR A 99 9.79 2.40 16.52
C THR A 99 9.93 3.12 15.18
N GLY A 100 10.87 4.06 15.05
CA GLY A 100 11.19 4.79 13.81
C GLY A 100 12.65 5.26 13.80
N ASN A 101 13.25 5.51 12.63
CA ASN A 101 14.67 5.89 12.60
C ASN A 101 14.89 7.27 13.23
N HIS A 102 13.88 8.15 13.28
CA HIS A 102 14.00 9.41 14.01
C HIS A 102 13.86 9.22 15.53
N THR A 103 13.13 8.19 15.98
CA THR A 103 12.75 8.05 17.40
C THR A 103 13.48 6.94 18.16
N THR A 104 14.12 6.00 17.46
CA THR A 104 14.87 4.88 18.02
C THR A 104 16.11 4.55 17.19
N TYR A 105 16.90 5.56 16.82
CA TYR A 105 18.12 5.42 16.02
C TYR A 105 19.24 4.65 16.74
N ASP A 106 19.30 4.80 18.07
CA ASP A 106 20.35 4.25 18.92
C ASP A 106 19.81 3.86 20.31
N VAL A 107 20.67 3.29 21.15
CA VAL A 107 20.31 2.83 22.51
C VAL A 107 19.73 3.97 23.38
N MET A 108 20.18 5.22 23.19
CA MET A 108 19.69 6.36 23.98
C MET A 108 18.25 6.72 23.59
N SER A 109 18.00 6.85 22.29
CA SER A 109 16.68 7.16 21.75
C SER A 109 15.69 6.01 21.98
N GLU A 110 16.13 4.74 21.88
CA GLU A 110 15.35 3.58 22.30
C GLU A 110 14.96 3.62 23.79
N ALA A 111 15.85 4.08 24.68
CA ALA A 111 15.53 4.21 26.10
C ALA A 111 14.50 5.34 26.34
N MET A 112 14.67 6.47 25.65
CA MET A 112 13.72 7.58 25.69
C MET A 112 12.33 7.18 25.19
N PHE A 113 12.27 6.43 24.08
CA PHE A 113 11.01 5.95 23.50
C PHE A 113 10.22 5.10 24.51
N ARG A 114 10.89 4.16 25.19
CA ARG A 114 10.28 3.35 26.27
C ARG A 114 9.79 4.21 27.43
N GLU A 115 10.61 5.17 27.89
CA GLU A 115 10.30 6.06 29.01
C GLU A 115 9.05 6.91 28.72
N VAL A 116 8.93 7.44 27.50
CA VAL A 116 7.91 8.43 27.13
C VAL A 116 6.57 7.77 26.78
N LEU A 117 6.58 6.64 26.07
CA LEU A 117 5.37 6.05 25.51
C LEU A 117 4.74 4.93 26.37
N ASP A 118 5.51 4.33 27.30
CA ASP A 118 5.03 3.29 28.22
C ASP A 118 4.22 2.18 27.52
N LEU A 119 4.76 1.69 26.38
CA LEU A 119 4.12 0.65 25.57
C LEU A 119 4.25 -0.73 26.23
N PRO A 120 3.40 -1.70 25.86
CA PRO A 120 3.43 -3.03 26.45
C PRO A 120 4.83 -3.70 26.40
N ASP A 121 5.13 -4.49 27.42
CA ASP A 121 6.41 -5.16 27.65
C ASP A 121 6.43 -6.63 27.21
N ASN A 122 5.40 -7.07 26.47
CA ASN A 122 5.22 -8.46 26.00
C ASN A 122 6.01 -8.82 24.72
N GLY A 123 7.08 -8.09 24.45
CA GLY A 123 7.99 -8.27 23.33
C GLY A 123 9.01 -9.42 23.49
N PRO A 124 9.87 -9.63 22.48
CA PRO A 124 11.00 -10.54 22.61
C PRO A 124 12.05 -10.01 23.61
N PRO A 125 12.92 -10.89 24.13
CA PRO A 125 14.02 -10.49 25.01
C PRO A 125 14.83 -9.32 24.44
N GLY A 126 15.07 -8.29 25.28
CA GLY A 126 15.82 -7.09 24.89
C GLY A 126 15.00 -6.00 24.17
N GLN A 127 13.76 -6.28 23.79
CA GLN A 127 12.91 -5.35 23.04
C GLN A 127 11.62 -4.94 23.79
N SER A 128 11.58 -5.09 25.12
CA SER A 128 10.49 -4.60 25.96
C SER A 128 10.16 -3.13 25.64
N GLY A 129 8.89 -2.83 25.37
CA GLY A 129 8.43 -1.48 25.00
C GLY A 129 8.88 -0.99 23.61
N LEU A 130 9.51 -1.84 22.80
CA LEU A 130 9.90 -1.54 21.40
C LEU A 130 9.19 -2.45 20.40
N SER A 131 9.15 -3.74 20.71
CA SER A 131 8.32 -4.73 20.00
C SER A 131 7.28 -5.25 20.98
N TYR A 132 6.03 -5.37 20.56
CA TYR A 132 4.94 -5.77 21.44
C TYR A 132 3.70 -6.19 20.63
N PHE A 133 2.68 -6.73 21.31
CA PHE A 133 1.40 -6.98 20.67
C PHE A 133 0.23 -6.51 21.54
N VAL A 134 -0.87 -6.18 20.89
CA VAL A 134 -2.14 -5.81 21.51
C VAL A 134 -3.25 -6.66 20.91
N ARG A 135 -4.04 -7.33 21.76
CA ARG A 135 -5.23 -8.07 21.33
C ARG A 135 -6.50 -7.34 21.75
N ARG A 136 -7.34 -7.00 20.78
CA ARG A 136 -8.65 -6.35 20.96
C ARG A 136 -9.75 -7.26 20.42
N GLY A 137 -10.20 -8.20 21.24
CA GLY A 137 -11.20 -9.19 20.84
C GLY A 137 -10.71 -10.07 19.69
N ASP A 138 -11.30 -9.90 18.51
CA ASP A 138 -10.98 -10.63 17.28
C ASP A 138 -9.85 -10.01 16.44
N LEU A 139 -9.34 -8.84 16.84
CA LEU A 139 -8.18 -8.17 16.23
C LEU A 139 -6.91 -8.42 17.05
N LEU A 140 -5.84 -8.87 16.38
CA LEU A 140 -4.47 -8.87 16.87
C LEU A 140 -3.67 -7.79 16.12
N MET A 141 -2.93 -6.98 16.86
CA MET A 141 -1.96 -6.03 16.32
C MET A 141 -0.59 -6.39 16.87
N VAL A 142 0.40 -6.63 16.01
CA VAL A 142 1.78 -6.95 16.39
C VAL A 142 2.69 -5.84 15.88
N PHE A 143 3.43 -5.22 16.78
CA PHE A 143 4.33 -4.11 16.52
C PHE A 143 5.76 -4.66 16.56
N VAL A 144 6.42 -4.67 15.40
CA VAL A 144 7.80 -5.14 15.26
C VAL A 144 8.76 -3.95 15.24
N ASN A 145 9.90 -4.11 15.88
CA ASN A 145 11.01 -3.19 15.77
C ASN A 145 11.85 -3.55 14.54
N THR A 146 11.84 -2.68 13.53
CA THR A 146 12.65 -2.82 12.31
C THR A 146 13.99 -2.09 12.41
N LEU A 147 14.42 -1.73 13.62
CA LEU A 147 15.48 -0.77 13.93
C LEU A 147 16.29 -1.17 15.18
N TRP A 148 16.13 -2.39 15.70
CA TRP A 148 16.67 -2.71 17.01
C TRP A 148 18.20 -2.68 17.00
N SER A 149 18.80 -1.82 17.83
CA SER A 149 20.25 -1.68 17.96
C SER A 149 20.93 -3.01 18.30
N GLY A 150 20.24 -3.89 19.03
CA GLY A 150 20.75 -5.22 19.39
C GLY A 150 20.90 -6.20 18.22
N LEU A 151 20.26 -5.95 17.08
CA LEU A 151 20.39 -6.75 15.86
C LEU A 151 21.17 -6.06 14.73
N GLY A 152 21.60 -4.80 14.93
CA GLY A 152 22.34 -4.04 13.92
C GLY A 152 21.72 -2.70 13.54
N GLY A 153 20.55 -2.34 14.08
CA GLY A 153 19.89 -1.07 13.81
C GLY A 153 18.91 -1.14 12.64
N GLU A 154 18.92 -0.11 11.79
CA GLU A 154 17.98 0.07 10.66
C GLU A 154 17.80 -1.20 9.82
N GLY A 155 16.56 -1.50 9.46
CA GLY A 155 16.15 -2.63 8.61
C GLY A 155 16.32 -4.04 9.20
N HIS A 156 16.80 -4.19 10.43
CA HIS A 156 16.88 -5.48 11.12
C HIS A 156 15.59 -5.80 11.87
N VAL A 157 15.13 -7.06 11.78
CA VAL A 157 13.86 -7.50 12.40
C VAL A 157 13.96 -8.88 13.03
N GLU A 158 13.33 -9.04 14.19
CA GLU A 158 13.23 -10.33 14.90
C GLU A 158 12.06 -11.17 14.35
N LEU A 159 12.39 -12.31 13.73
CA LEU A 159 11.42 -13.15 13.04
C LEU A 159 10.81 -14.24 13.92
N ALA A 160 11.59 -14.81 14.83
CA ALA A 160 11.16 -15.98 15.60
C ALA A 160 10.01 -15.62 16.56
N TRP A 161 10.13 -14.46 17.20
CA TRP A 161 9.08 -13.95 18.09
C TRP A 161 7.82 -13.54 17.34
N LEU A 162 7.95 -12.92 16.16
CA LEU A 162 6.80 -12.56 15.32
C LEU A 162 6.00 -13.81 14.95
N GLU A 163 6.66 -14.84 14.44
CA GLU A 163 6.01 -16.10 14.06
C GLU A 163 5.35 -16.78 15.26
N ALA A 164 6.04 -16.85 16.40
CA ALA A 164 5.49 -17.44 17.62
C ALA A 164 4.24 -16.70 18.11
N THR A 165 4.27 -15.37 18.13
CA THR A 165 3.15 -14.51 18.56
C THR A 165 1.94 -14.70 17.65
N LEU A 166 2.14 -14.72 16.33
CA LEU A 166 1.06 -14.91 15.36
C LEU A 166 0.40 -16.29 15.48
N ARG A 167 1.18 -17.33 15.81
CA ARG A 167 0.71 -18.70 16.05
C ARG A 167 -0.05 -18.83 17.37
N GLU A 168 0.48 -18.25 18.45
CA GLU A 168 -0.20 -18.22 19.75
C GLU A 168 -1.57 -17.55 19.64
N HIS A 169 -1.66 -16.52 18.81
CA HIS A 169 -2.89 -15.79 18.53
C HIS A 169 -3.58 -16.22 17.23
N ALA A 170 -3.44 -17.48 16.81
CA ALA A 170 -4.08 -18.02 15.60
C ALA A 170 -5.60 -17.87 15.57
N SER A 171 -6.25 -17.76 16.74
CA SER A 171 -7.69 -17.54 16.87
C SER A 171 -8.16 -16.11 16.57
N ALA A 172 -7.25 -15.14 16.43
CA ALA A 172 -7.62 -13.80 15.99
C ALA A 172 -8.09 -13.85 14.54
N ARG A 173 -9.27 -13.29 14.28
CA ARG A 173 -9.85 -13.24 12.94
C ARG A 173 -9.05 -12.29 12.03
N HIS A 174 -8.64 -11.18 12.60
CA HIS A 174 -7.87 -10.17 11.90
C HIS A 174 -6.52 -10.01 12.57
N LYS A 175 -5.46 -9.98 11.76
CA LYS A 175 -4.10 -9.77 12.22
C LYS A 175 -3.49 -8.63 11.41
N LEU A 176 -3.00 -7.61 12.11
CA LEU A 176 -2.23 -6.51 11.54
C LEU A 176 -0.83 -6.59 12.12
N VAL A 177 0.18 -6.47 11.26
CA VAL A 177 1.57 -6.32 11.69
C VAL A 177 2.02 -4.91 11.33
N LEU A 178 2.74 -4.25 12.23
CA LEU A 178 3.19 -2.89 12.05
C LEU A 178 4.70 -2.84 12.27
N GLY A 179 5.41 -2.13 11.40
CA GLY A 179 6.82 -1.81 11.56
C GLY A 179 7.11 -0.50 10.84
N HIS A 180 8.32 0.03 10.98
CA HIS A 180 8.62 1.31 10.34
C HIS A 180 8.98 1.13 8.86
N HIS A 181 9.91 0.23 8.58
CA HIS A 181 10.45 0.05 7.23
C HIS A 181 9.52 -0.82 6.38
N PRO A 182 9.29 -0.48 5.11
CA PRO A 182 8.65 -1.38 4.16
C PRO A 182 9.48 -2.64 3.90
N VAL A 183 8.81 -3.69 3.40
CA VAL A 183 9.44 -4.92 2.91
C VAL A 183 9.70 -4.82 1.42
N PHE A 184 8.74 -4.27 0.67
CA PHE A 184 8.85 -4.05 -0.76
C PHE A 184 9.07 -2.58 -1.10
N PRO A 185 9.79 -2.26 -2.18
CA PRO A 185 10.03 -0.89 -2.61
C PRO A 185 8.74 -0.09 -2.78
N ILE A 186 8.78 1.19 -2.43
CA ILE A 186 7.64 2.12 -2.55
C ILE A 186 7.92 3.08 -3.70
N ASN A 187 7.04 3.14 -4.70
CA ASN A 187 7.13 4.11 -5.80
C ASN A 187 8.52 4.18 -6.50
N GLY A 188 9.25 3.05 -6.53
CA GLY A 188 10.61 2.96 -7.09
C GLY A 188 11.74 3.39 -6.15
N PHE A 189 11.42 3.90 -4.96
CA PHE A 189 12.39 4.15 -3.91
C PHE A 189 12.80 2.82 -3.27
N THR A 190 14.02 2.40 -3.60
CA THR A 190 14.64 1.17 -3.09
C THR A 190 16.04 1.43 -2.53
N GLY A 191 16.46 0.61 -1.57
CA GLY A 191 17.74 0.65 -0.87
C GLY A 191 17.67 -0.23 0.38
N THR A 192 18.21 -1.45 0.31
CA THR A 192 18.24 -2.39 1.44
C THR A 192 18.81 -1.73 2.70
N TYR A 193 18.18 -1.99 3.85
CA TYR A 193 18.43 -1.40 5.17
C TYR A 193 18.08 0.09 5.29
N GLN A 194 18.41 0.88 4.27
CA GLN A 194 18.16 2.32 4.24
C GLN A 194 16.69 2.69 3.95
N ARG A 195 15.97 1.85 3.21
CA ARG A 195 14.61 2.12 2.71
C ARG A 195 13.70 0.95 2.96
N GLU A 196 14.14 -0.26 2.62
CA GLU A 196 13.44 -1.49 3.00
C GLU A 196 14.20 -2.21 4.12
N ILE A 197 13.54 -3.18 4.77
CA ILE A 197 14.25 -4.11 5.66
C ILE A 197 15.36 -4.87 4.91
N GLY A 198 16.29 -5.45 5.67
CA GLY A 198 17.38 -6.26 5.11
C GLY A 198 16.87 -7.34 4.15
N HIS A 199 17.52 -7.48 3.00
CA HIS A 199 17.15 -8.42 1.94
C HIS A 199 17.05 -9.88 2.42
N GLU A 200 17.84 -10.25 3.43
CA GLU A 200 17.82 -11.54 4.10
C GLU A 200 16.53 -11.76 4.93
N TYR A 201 15.90 -10.69 5.42
CA TYR A 201 14.66 -10.75 6.18
C TYR A 201 13.43 -10.65 5.29
N ALA A 202 13.52 -9.97 4.14
CA ALA A 202 12.36 -9.63 3.29
C ALA A 202 11.49 -10.85 2.96
N ARG A 203 12.08 -11.92 2.43
CA ARG A 203 11.33 -13.13 2.08
C ARG A 203 10.82 -13.89 3.31
N PRO A 204 11.66 -14.27 4.30
CA PRO A 204 11.19 -14.97 5.50
C PRO A 204 10.11 -14.22 6.27
N PHE A 205 10.26 -12.90 6.44
CA PHE A 205 9.27 -12.04 7.08
C PHE A 205 7.93 -12.12 6.36
N TRP A 206 7.92 -11.94 5.03
CA TRP A 206 6.69 -12.00 4.26
C TRP A 206 6.07 -13.40 4.23
N ASP A 207 6.89 -14.45 4.16
CA ASP A 207 6.42 -15.84 4.24
C ASP A 207 5.68 -16.11 5.55
N ILE A 208 6.17 -15.57 6.69
CA ILE A 208 5.46 -15.63 7.98
C ILE A 208 4.09 -14.95 7.88
N LEU A 209 4.03 -13.73 7.34
CA LEU A 209 2.78 -12.98 7.23
C LEU A 209 1.74 -13.74 6.38
N VAL A 210 2.16 -14.32 5.26
CA VAL A 210 1.29 -15.12 4.38
C VAL A 210 0.80 -16.38 5.10
N ASN A 211 1.72 -17.15 5.69
CA ASN A 211 1.40 -18.43 6.33
C ASN A 211 0.47 -18.26 7.53
N GLU A 212 0.64 -17.17 8.28
CA GLU A 212 -0.17 -16.87 9.46
C GLU A 212 -1.43 -16.05 9.14
N ASN A 213 -1.78 -15.87 7.86
CA ASN A 213 -2.97 -15.16 7.39
C ASN A 213 -3.06 -13.72 7.91
N VAL A 214 -1.94 -12.99 7.90
CA VAL A 214 -1.92 -11.57 8.22
C VAL A 214 -2.66 -10.79 7.14
N LEU A 215 -3.53 -9.87 7.55
CA LEU A 215 -4.34 -9.07 6.63
C LEU A 215 -3.47 -7.99 5.96
N ALA A 216 -2.71 -7.26 6.77
CA ALA A 216 -1.87 -6.18 6.30
C ALA A 216 -0.62 -6.00 7.19
N TYR A 217 0.49 -5.70 6.53
CA TYR A 217 1.65 -5.05 7.11
C TYR A 217 1.51 -3.53 6.91
N LEU A 218 1.54 -2.77 8.00
CA LEU A 218 1.43 -1.31 7.99
C LEU A 218 2.81 -0.72 8.26
N CYS A 219 3.28 0.15 7.39
CA CYS A 219 4.61 0.75 7.49
C CYS A 219 4.65 2.22 7.07
N SER A 220 5.83 2.81 7.18
CA SER A 220 6.07 4.24 6.95
C SER A 220 7.43 4.46 6.29
N HIS A 221 8.24 5.44 6.75
CA HIS A 221 9.62 5.73 6.35
C HIS A 221 9.76 6.36 4.96
N ILE A 222 9.15 5.76 3.94
CA ILE A 222 9.11 6.36 2.61
C ILE A 222 7.98 7.37 2.58
N LEU A 223 8.34 8.66 2.50
CA LEU A 223 7.49 9.87 2.56
C LEU A 223 6.43 9.96 1.45
N ALA A 224 5.56 8.96 1.37
CA ALA A 224 4.60 8.66 0.34
C ALA A 224 3.40 7.88 0.89
N PHE A 225 2.31 7.86 0.13
CA PHE A 225 1.28 6.83 0.26
C PHE A 225 1.47 5.74 -0.79
N ASP A 226 1.40 4.47 -0.37
CA ASP A 226 1.30 3.36 -1.32
C ASP A 226 0.62 2.14 -0.68
N VAL A 227 -0.04 1.34 -1.52
CA VAL A 227 -0.60 0.05 -1.14
C VAL A 227 -0.27 -0.99 -2.19
N GLN A 228 0.26 -2.12 -1.74
CA GLN A 228 0.58 -3.25 -2.61
C GLN A 228 0.04 -4.54 -1.99
N ALA A 229 -0.45 -5.45 -2.82
CA ALA A 229 -0.75 -6.81 -2.38
C ALA A 229 0.41 -7.74 -2.77
N HIS A 230 0.81 -8.64 -1.89
CA HIS A 230 1.77 -9.70 -2.22
C HIS A 230 1.27 -11.01 -1.62
N ARG A 231 0.84 -11.93 -2.50
CA ARG A 231 0.27 -13.23 -2.09
C ARG A 231 -0.88 -13.10 -1.09
N GLY A 232 -1.73 -12.08 -1.27
CA GLY A 232 -2.95 -11.85 -0.48
C GLY A 232 -2.78 -10.99 0.78
N VAL A 233 -1.55 -10.71 1.20
CA VAL A 233 -1.25 -9.78 2.30
C VAL A 233 -1.03 -8.39 1.73
N LEU A 234 -1.57 -7.35 2.37
CA LEU A 234 -1.32 -5.96 1.97
C LEU A 234 -0.04 -5.42 2.64
N GLN A 235 0.78 -4.67 1.90
CA GLN A 235 1.71 -3.69 2.47
C GLN A 235 1.08 -2.31 2.28
N ILE A 236 0.81 -1.60 3.37
CA ILE A 236 0.26 -0.24 3.35
C ILE A 236 1.32 0.70 3.92
N CYS A 237 1.91 1.53 3.06
CA CYS A 237 2.87 2.56 3.43
C CYS A 237 2.16 3.91 3.56
N THR A 238 2.36 4.60 4.68
CA THR A 238 1.72 5.90 4.93
C THR A 238 2.57 6.81 5.81
N ALA A 239 3.40 7.61 5.13
CA ALA A 239 4.28 8.60 5.74
C ALA A 239 3.77 10.03 5.46
N GLY A 240 2.45 10.23 5.61
CA GLY A 240 1.76 11.47 5.25
C GLY A 240 1.45 12.41 6.40
N ALA A 241 1.83 12.06 7.64
CA ALA A 241 1.29 12.74 8.82
C ALA A 241 1.77 14.19 8.93
N GLY A 242 2.99 14.51 8.52
CA GLY A 242 3.49 15.87 8.72
C GLY A 242 4.87 16.20 8.16
N THR A 243 5.68 15.22 7.77
CA THR A 243 6.96 15.54 7.13
C THR A 243 6.73 16.34 5.85
N ALA A 244 7.34 17.51 5.76
CA ALA A 244 7.05 18.47 4.69
C ALA A 244 7.70 18.06 3.36
N HIS A 245 8.82 17.34 3.45
CA HIS A 245 9.45 16.66 2.32
C HIS A 245 8.62 15.44 1.93
N ARG A 246 8.54 15.15 0.63
CA ARG A 246 7.67 14.11 0.07
C ARG A 246 8.35 13.41 -1.10
N MET A 247 7.99 12.16 -1.34
CA MET A 247 8.72 11.25 -2.22
C MET A 247 7.80 10.52 -3.23
N PRO A 248 7.67 10.99 -4.49
CA PRO A 248 8.33 12.16 -5.06
C PRO A 248 7.57 13.47 -4.82
N GLU A 249 8.32 14.56 -4.78
CA GLU A 249 7.77 15.92 -4.69
C GLU A 249 6.84 16.22 -5.89
N GLY A 250 5.75 16.94 -5.62
CA GLY A 250 4.76 17.33 -6.64
C GLY A 250 3.77 16.24 -7.03
N VAL A 251 3.95 15.01 -6.55
CA VAL A 251 3.00 13.90 -6.71
C VAL A 251 2.37 13.55 -5.36
N GLU A 252 3.21 13.32 -4.36
CA GLU A 252 2.78 12.96 -3.01
C GLU A 252 2.18 14.14 -2.25
N TYR A 253 1.40 13.82 -1.22
CA TYR A 253 0.62 14.78 -0.44
C TYR A 253 0.50 14.34 1.02
N LEU A 254 0.24 15.31 1.90
CA LEU A 254 0.00 15.06 3.32
C LEU A 254 -1.37 14.44 3.51
N HIS A 255 -1.47 13.43 4.38
CA HIS A 255 -2.68 12.64 4.51
C HIS A 255 -2.81 11.90 5.83
N CYS A 256 -4.01 11.38 6.07
CA CYS A 256 -4.26 10.32 7.03
C CYS A 256 -5.09 9.20 6.39
N VAL A 257 -4.90 7.96 6.84
CA VAL A 257 -5.66 6.79 6.39
C VAL A 257 -6.72 6.47 7.44
N GLN A 258 -7.98 6.57 7.05
CA GLN A 258 -9.09 6.11 7.86
C GLN A 258 -9.48 4.69 7.47
N ALA A 259 -9.58 3.79 8.45
CA ALA A 259 -9.89 2.39 8.24
C ALA A 259 -11.11 1.90 9.05
N ALA A 260 -11.84 0.96 8.45
CA ALA A 260 -12.88 0.17 9.08
C ALA A 260 -12.62 -1.31 8.77
N LEU A 261 -12.63 -2.14 9.80
CA LEU A 261 -12.33 -3.55 9.73
C LEU A 261 -13.52 -4.33 10.29
N ASP A 262 -14.07 -5.23 9.50
CA ASP A 262 -15.25 -6.00 9.87
C ASP A 262 -15.18 -7.42 9.30
N ALA A 263 -16.28 -8.16 9.47
CA ALA A 263 -16.38 -9.54 9.03
C ALA A 263 -16.07 -9.75 7.53
N GLU A 264 -16.31 -8.74 6.71
CA GLU A 264 -16.09 -8.78 5.27
C GLU A 264 -14.67 -8.35 4.89
N GLY A 265 -13.87 -7.86 5.86
CA GLY A 265 -12.48 -7.50 5.69
C GLY A 265 -12.20 -6.03 5.98
N LEU A 266 -11.16 -5.50 5.34
CA LEU A 266 -10.69 -4.13 5.51
C LEU A 266 -11.31 -3.21 4.46
N ARG A 267 -11.79 -2.05 4.88
CA ARG A 267 -12.00 -0.89 4.01
C ARG A 267 -11.20 0.28 4.55
N TYR A 268 -10.54 1.03 3.69
CA TYR A 268 -9.97 2.30 4.08
C TYR A 268 -10.22 3.37 3.03
N GLN A 269 -10.07 4.63 3.44
CA GLN A 269 -9.94 5.79 2.58
C GLN A 269 -8.80 6.68 3.06
N VAL A 270 -8.10 7.31 2.12
CA VAL A 270 -7.01 8.25 2.39
C VAL A 270 -7.55 9.66 2.24
N LEU A 271 -7.37 10.49 3.26
CA LEU A 271 -7.85 11.87 3.30
C LEU A 271 -6.67 12.83 3.22
N ASP A 272 -6.70 13.76 2.26
CA ASP A 272 -5.75 14.88 2.21
C ASP A 272 -6.08 15.95 3.28
N ILE A 273 -5.29 17.03 3.31
CA ILE A 273 -5.42 18.14 4.27
C ILE A 273 -6.70 18.99 4.07
N GLU A 274 -7.38 18.85 2.95
CA GLU A 274 -8.72 19.42 2.72
C GLU A 274 -9.83 18.49 3.26
N GLY A 275 -9.50 17.21 3.46
CA GLY A 275 -10.42 16.14 3.83
C GLY A 275 -11.07 15.48 2.61
N ALA A 276 -10.50 15.65 1.42
CA ALA A 276 -10.94 14.96 0.21
C ALA A 276 -10.33 13.55 0.15
N ILE A 277 -11.12 12.60 -0.38
CA ILE A 277 -10.68 11.22 -0.54
C ILE A 277 -9.78 11.12 -1.76
N ARG A 278 -8.55 10.65 -1.55
CA ARG A 278 -7.53 10.47 -2.59
C ARG A 278 -7.51 9.04 -3.11
N GLU A 279 -7.51 8.07 -2.21
CA GLU A 279 -7.55 6.63 -2.50
C GLU A 279 -8.52 5.91 -1.55
N ARG A 280 -8.93 4.71 -1.95
CA ARG A 280 -9.75 3.80 -1.15
C ARG A 280 -9.52 2.36 -1.56
N ILE A 281 -9.72 1.46 -0.62
CA ILE A 281 -9.73 0.03 -0.89
C ILE A 281 -10.90 -0.65 -0.19
N GLU A 282 -11.35 -1.75 -0.77
CA GLU A 282 -12.04 -2.84 -0.07
C GLU A 282 -11.26 -4.14 -0.29
N TRP A 283 -10.92 -4.83 0.80
CA TRP A 283 -10.08 -6.02 0.80
C TRP A 283 -10.64 -7.12 1.71
N PRO A 284 -10.72 -8.39 1.27
CA PRO A 284 -10.28 -8.90 -0.02
C PRO A 284 -11.16 -8.42 -1.18
N LEU A 285 -10.60 -8.44 -2.39
CA LEU A 285 -11.37 -8.12 -3.60
C LEU A 285 -12.48 -9.15 -3.80
N ARG A 286 -13.73 -8.68 -3.89
CA ARG A 286 -14.86 -9.52 -4.30
C ARG A 286 -14.75 -9.89 -5.76
N ASP A 287 -15.05 -11.14 -6.07
CA ASP A 287 -15.11 -11.61 -7.46
C ASP A 287 -16.34 -11.02 -8.17
N PRO A 288 -16.22 -10.64 -9.46
CA PRO A 288 -17.37 -10.23 -10.25
C PRO A 288 -18.39 -11.35 -10.38
N ASP A 289 -19.66 -10.97 -10.56
CA ASP A 289 -20.73 -11.91 -10.89
C ASP A 289 -20.31 -12.77 -12.10
N PRO A 290 -20.34 -14.11 -12.01
CA PRO A 290 -20.08 -15.00 -13.15
C PRO A 290 -20.89 -14.64 -14.40
N ALA A 291 -22.12 -14.13 -14.26
CA ALA A 291 -22.96 -13.73 -15.38
C ALA A 291 -22.50 -12.40 -16.05
N GLY A 292 -21.66 -11.61 -15.38
CA GLY A 292 -21.14 -10.36 -15.91
C GLY A 292 -19.96 -10.51 -16.87
N TRP A 293 -19.34 -11.69 -16.94
CA TRP A 293 -18.20 -11.93 -17.81
C TRP A 293 -18.62 -12.02 -19.28
N ARG A 294 -17.97 -11.22 -20.13
CA ARG A 294 -18.11 -11.27 -21.58
C ARG A 294 -16.75 -11.48 -22.25
N GLU A 295 -16.72 -12.31 -23.28
CA GLU A 295 -15.54 -12.49 -24.11
C GLU A 295 -15.43 -11.36 -25.14
N LEU A 296 -14.24 -10.79 -25.26
CA LEU A 296 -13.93 -9.77 -26.25
C LEU A 296 -13.49 -10.44 -27.56
N PRO A 297 -13.97 -9.96 -28.72
CA PRO A 297 -13.59 -10.53 -30.01
C PRO A 297 -12.11 -10.30 -30.31
N SER A 298 -11.47 -11.24 -31.01
CA SER A 298 -10.10 -11.07 -31.50
C SER A 298 -10.01 -9.94 -32.54
N GLY A 299 -8.87 -9.25 -32.59
CA GLY A 299 -8.68 -8.12 -33.50
C GLY A 299 -9.19 -6.81 -32.92
N VAL A 300 -9.50 -5.84 -33.78
CA VAL A 300 -10.00 -4.52 -33.38
C VAL A 300 -11.50 -4.58 -33.09
N ALA A 301 -11.92 -4.01 -31.96
CA ALA A 301 -13.31 -3.86 -31.60
C ALA A 301 -13.58 -2.54 -30.85
N GLU A 302 -14.85 -2.14 -30.86
CA GLU A 302 -15.34 -1.06 -30.01
C GLU A 302 -15.15 -1.42 -28.53
N ALA A 303 -14.70 -0.43 -27.76
CA ALA A 303 -14.39 -0.62 -26.36
C ALA A 303 -15.67 -0.94 -25.55
N PRO A 304 -15.57 -1.85 -24.57
CA PRO A 304 -16.67 -2.16 -23.67
C PRO A 304 -17.17 -0.96 -22.86
N PHE A 305 -16.32 0.05 -22.69
CA PHE A 305 -16.56 1.36 -22.07
C PHE A 305 -15.45 2.33 -22.52
N CYS A 306 -15.67 3.64 -22.38
CA CYS A 306 -14.66 4.65 -22.69
C CYS A 306 -14.67 5.80 -21.67
N GLY A 307 -13.59 6.58 -21.64
CA GLY A 307 -13.39 7.67 -20.71
C GLY A 307 -12.75 7.23 -19.39
N ARG A 308 -12.83 8.07 -18.36
CA ARG A 308 -12.29 7.74 -17.03
C ARG A 308 -13.19 6.75 -16.33
N ALA A 309 -12.58 5.78 -15.64
CA ALA A 309 -13.31 4.89 -14.75
C ALA A 309 -14.00 5.71 -13.66
N GLN A 310 -15.25 5.38 -13.36
CA GLN A 310 -15.94 5.97 -12.23
C GLN A 310 -15.29 5.48 -10.93
N SER A 311 -15.24 6.37 -9.94
CA SER A 311 -14.83 5.99 -8.61
C SER A 311 -15.70 4.84 -8.07
N GLY A 312 -15.06 3.88 -7.41
CA GLY A 312 -15.63 2.67 -6.87
C GLY A 312 -15.67 1.51 -7.86
N HIS A 313 -15.43 1.77 -9.15
CA HIS A 313 -15.43 0.73 -10.17
C HIS A 313 -14.04 0.16 -10.41
N ARG A 314 -14.04 -1.15 -10.67
CA ARG A 314 -12.87 -1.94 -11.05
C ARG A 314 -13.12 -2.49 -12.44
N ILE A 315 -12.06 -2.79 -13.16
CA ILE A 315 -12.13 -3.51 -14.44
C ILE A 315 -11.45 -4.84 -14.23
N ASP A 316 -12.18 -5.92 -14.45
CA ASP A 316 -11.69 -7.26 -14.22
C ASP A 316 -11.47 -7.98 -15.57
N LEU A 317 -10.25 -8.45 -15.81
CA LEU A 317 -9.86 -9.17 -17.01
C LEU A 317 -9.55 -10.63 -16.67
N ARG A 318 -9.88 -11.54 -17.59
CA ARG A 318 -9.41 -12.93 -17.57
C ARG A 318 -8.66 -13.21 -18.86
N LEU A 319 -7.38 -13.52 -18.71
CA LEU A 319 -6.48 -13.86 -19.81
C LEU A 319 -6.35 -15.37 -19.84
N VAL A 320 -6.78 -16.00 -20.93
CA VAL A 320 -6.65 -17.45 -21.13
C VAL A 320 -5.91 -17.70 -22.43
N GLY A 321 -4.97 -18.64 -22.45
CA GLY A 321 -4.28 -19.02 -23.68
C GLY A 321 -3.09 -19.92 -23.40
N GLN A 322 -2.27 -20.11 -24.42
CA GLN A 322 -0.98 -20.79 -24.34
C GLN A 322 0.11 -19.81 -24.74
N SER A 323 1.18 -19.71 -23.94
CA SER A 323 2.33 -18.86 -24.27
C SER A 323 3.09 -19.40 -25.49
N ALA A 324 3.98 -18.60 -26.09
CA ALA A 324 4.77 -19.08 -27.21
C ALA A 324 5.73 -20.20 -26.76
N ALA A 325 5.84 -21.27 -27.56
CA ALA A 325 6.71 -22.41 -27.28
C ALA A 325 8.20 -22.16 -27.61
N THR A 326 8.49 -21.12 -28.39
CA THR A 326 9.84 -20.67 -28.71
C THR A 326 10.18 -19.40 -27.95
N ASP A 327 11.47 -19.13 -27.76
CA ASP A 327 11.97 -17.92 -27.11
C ASP A 327 11.61 -16.67 -27.94
N VAL A 328 10.47 -16.07 -27.63
CA VAL A 328 10.01 -14.82 -28.24
C VAL A 328 10.31 -13.67 -27.28
N ALA A 329 11.47 -13.03 -27.48
CA ALA A 329 11.86 -11.86 -26.69
C ALA A 329 11.07 -10.59 -27.03
N SER A 330 10.49 -10.52 -28.24
CA SER A 330 9.75 -9.36 -28.71
C SER A 330 8.44 -9.16 -27.93
N ALA A 331 7.95 -7.92 -27.88
CA ALA A 331 6.69 -7.63 -27.23
C ALA A 331 5.52 -8.29 -27.99
N GLN A 332 4.63 -8.94 -27.24
CA GLN A 332 3.46 -9.65 -27.75
C GLN A 332 2.21 -9.08 -27.07
N THR A 333 1.21 -8.69 -27.85
CA THR A 333 0.04 -7.97 -27.32
C THR A 333 -1.07 -8.93 -26.92
N ILE A 334 -1.57 -8.82 -25.69
CA ILE A 334 -2.82 -9.44 -25.27
C ILE A 334 -3.97 -8.46 -25.48
N LEU A 335 -3.83 -7.25 -24.96
CA LEU A 335 -4.79 -6.16 -25.09
C LEU A 335 -4.05 -4.84 -25.32
N THR A 336 -4.52 -4.03 -26.25
CA THR A 336 -4.12 -2.62 -26.38
C THR A 336 -5.36 -1.75 -26.53
N ALA A 337 -5.43 -0.64 -25.80
CA ALA A 337 -6.48 0.36 -25.96
C ALA A 337 -5.88 1.63 -26.55
N PHE A 338 -6.44 2.14 -27.64
CA PHE A 338 -5.82 3.21 -28.42
C PHE A 338 -6.83 4.13 -29.12
N ALA A 339 -6.38 5.34 -29.42
CA ALA A 339 -7.05 6.25 -30.34
C ALA A 339 -6.19 6.41 -31.60
N SER A 340 -6.83 6.60 -32.75
CA SER A 340 -6.13 6.79 -34.02
C SER A 340 -5.14 7.94 -33.95
N GLY A 341 -3.93 7.75 -34.47
CA GLY A 341 -2.86 8.75 -34.48
C GLY A 341 -2.19 9.04 -33.12
N SER A 342 -2.46 8.26 -32.08
CA SER A 342 -1.86 8.43 -30.75
C SER A 342 -1.15 7.15 -30.27
N ILE A 343 -0.13 7.29 -29.42
CA ILE A 343 0.44 6.13 -28.71
C ILE A 343 -0.64 5.60 -27.75
N ALA A 344 -0.84 4.28 -27.73
CA ALA A 344 -1.81 3.61 -26.88
C ALA A 344 -1.60 3.99 -25.40
N PRO A 345 -2.58 4.62 -24.73
CA PRO A 345 -2.47 4.95 -23.31
C PRO A 345 -2.51 3.70 -22.42
N PHE A 346 -2.95 2.55 -22.94
CA PHE A 346 -2.90 1.28 -22.22
C PHE A 346 -2.50 0.14 -23.15
N TRP A 347 -1.49 -0.62 -22.73
CA TRP A 347 -1.08 -1.86 -23.38
C TRP A 347 -0.82 -2.93 -22.31
N LEU A 348 -1.31 -4.14 -22.52
CA LEU A 348 -1.10 -5.32 -21.69
C LEU A 348 -0.63 -6.46 -22.59
N GLY A 349 0.48 -7.10 -22.24
CA GLY A 349 1.05 -8.16 -23.06
C GLY A 349 2.25 -8.83 -22.43
N LEU A 350 2.96 -9.64 -23.22
CA LEU A 350 4.15 -10.39 -22.78
C LEU A 350 5.41 -9.75 -23.34
N ARG A 351 6.50 -9.73 -22.56
CA ARG A 351 7.79 -9.17 -22.97
C ARG A 351 8.97 -9.98 -22.47
N GLY A 352 10.05 -9.95 -23.26
CA GLY A 352 11.32 -10.58 -22.90
C GLY A 352 11.28 -12.10 -22.97
N LEU A 353 12.44 -12.72 -22.79
CA LEU A 353 12.61 -14.18 -22.92
C LEU A 353 11.75 -14.98 -21.93
N LYS A 354 11.51 -14.41 -20.74
CA LYS A 354 10.65 -15.02 -19.71
C LYS A 354 9.15 -14.85 -19.97
N GLN A 355 8.78 -14.16 -21.05
CA GLN A 355 7.39 -13.81 -21.37
C GLN A 355 6.67 -13.17 -20.17
N THR A 356 7.30 -12.18 -19.54
CA THR A 356 6.76 -11.47 -18.38
C THR A 356 5.51 -10.69 -18.76
N LEU A 357 4.40 -10.95 -18.07
CA LEU A 357 3.18 -10.17 -18.21
C LEU A 357 3.47 -8.72 -17.81
N THR A 358 3.24 -7.78 -18.72
CA THR A 358 3.62 -6.38 -18.56
C THR A 358 2.46 -5.49 -18.97
N ALA A 359 2.13 -4.51 -18.14
CA ALA A 359 1.29 -3.39 -18.53
C ALA A 359 2.13 -2.13 -18.74
N ILE A 360 1.82 -1.39 -19.80
CA ILE A 360 2.43 -0.10 -20.13
C ILE A 360 1.31 0.92 -20.17
N ILE A 361 1.45 1.99 -19.38
CA ILE A 361 0.40 2.98 -19.20
C ILE A 361 0.96 4.36 -19.53
N GLY A 362 0.40 4.95 -20.58
CA GLY A 362 0.68 6.31 -21.01
C GLY A 362 -0.16 7.30 -20.21
N ARG A 363 0.45 8.40 -19.77
CA ARG A 363 -0.23 9.44 -19.00
C ARG A 363 -0.49 10.68 -19.84
N GLU A 364 0.59 11.33 -20.21
CA GLU A 364 0.57 12.60 -20.91
C GLU A 364 1.22 12.45 -22.28
N PRO A 365 0.64 13.03 -23.34
CA PRO A 365 1.30 13.11 -24.63
C PRO A 365 2.71 13.72 -24.48
N GLY A 366 3.72 13.04 -25.05
CA GLY A 366 5.12 13.49 -24.99
C GLY A 366 5.91 13.06 -23.75
N ARG A 367 5.29 12.38 -22.78
CA ARG A 367 6.00 11.75 -21.65
C ARG A 367 6.19 10.25 -21.87
N SER A 368 7.28 9.71 -21.34
CA SER A 368 7.50 8.26 -21.32
C SER A 368 6.41 7.57 -20.50
N PRO A 369 5.89 6.42 -20.94
CA PRO A 369 4.90 5.68 -20.19
C PRO A 369 5.55 5.01 -18.96
N SER A 370 4.71 4.66 -18.00
CA SER A 370 5.11 3.86 -16.84
C SER A 370 4.90 2.37 -17.13
N TYR A 371 5.61 1.53 -16.37
CA TYR A 371 5.67 0.09 -16.58
C TYR A 371 5.27 -0.64 -15.30
N TRP A 372 4.48 -1.70 -15.46
CA TRP A 372 4.04 -2.58 -14.39
C TRP A 372 4.33 -4.02 -14.81
N PHE A 373 4.99 -4.77 -13.94
CA PHE A 373 5.45 -6.12 -14.21
C PHE A 373 4.69 -7.12 -13.34
N GLY A 374 4.02 -8.07 -13.99
CA GLY A 374 3.31 -9.18 -13.38
C GLY A 374 4.16 -10.46 -13.40
N PRO A 375 3.54 -11.65 -13.42
CA PRO A 375 4.26 -12.91 -13.40
C PRO A 375 4.92 -13.23 -14.74
N ASP A 376 5.96 -14.05 -14.69
CA ASP A 376 6.53 -14.73 -15.85
C ASP A 376 5.62 -15.87 -16.32
N LEU A 377 5.49 -16.08 -17.62
CA LEU A 377 4.75 -17.20 -18.20
C LEU A 377 5.73 -18.21 -18.81
N SER A 378 5.72 -19.43 -18.29
CA SER A 378 6.52 -20.53 -18.83
C SER A 378 6.25 -20.72 -20.32
N ALA A 379 7.29 -20.97 -21.11
CA ALA A 379 7.17 -21.16 -22.55
C ALA A 379 6.36 -22.41 -22.91
N GLY A 380 5.42 -22.26 -23.85
CA GLY A 380 4.54 -23.33 -24.34
C GLY A 380 3.49 -23.82 -23.34
N GLU A 381 3.40 -23.22 -22.14
CA GLU A 381 2.41 -23.61 -21.13
C GLU A 381 1.10 -22.84 -21.27
N ASN A 382 0.02 -23.47 -20.82
CA ASN A 382 -1.28 -22.82 -20.70
C ASN A 382 -1.27 -21.83 -19.53
N PHE A 383 -1.90 -20.68 -19.70
CA PHE A 383 -2.14 -19.71 -18.64
C PHE A 383 -3.63 -19.39 -18.51
N ASP A 384 -4.06 -19.17 -17.27
CA ASP A 384 -5.37 -18.62 -16.91
C ASP A 384 -5.15 -17.65 -15.75
N ILE A 385 -5.19 -16.36 -16.06
CA ILE A 385 -4.79 -15.28 -15.15
C ILE A 385 -5.93 -14.27 -15.07
N ARG A 386 -6.31 -13.93 -13.84
CA ARG A 386 -7.17 -12.78 -13.57
C ARG A 386 -6.28 -11.55 -13.39
N VAL A 387 -6.66 -10.44 -14.01
CA VAL A 387 -6.05 -9.13 -13.80
C VAL A 387 -7.14 -8.16 -13.39
N THR A 388 -6.94 -7.43 -12.30
CA THR A 388 -7.87 -6.39 -11.85
C THR A 388 -7.19 -5.04 -11.95
N LEU A 389 -7.88 -4.09 -12.57
CA LEU A 389 -7.51 -2.69 -12.60
C LEU A 389 -8.41 -1.96 -11.60
N TYR A 390 -7.82 -1.41 -10.55
CA TYR A 390 -8.49 -0.73 -9.45
C TYR A 390 -7.97 0.71 -9.32
N PRO A 391 -8.54 1.68 -10.08
CA PRO A 391 -8.03 3.05 -10.14
C PRO A 391 -8.01 3.78 -8.80
N ASP A 392 -8.94 3.49 -7.92
CA ASP A 392 -9.03 4.11 -6.61
C ASP A 392 -8.02 3.57 -5.58
N MET A 393 -7.33 2.46 -5.86
CA MET A 393 -6.40 1.85 -4.92
C MET A 393 -5.08 2.62 -4.82
N GLY A 394 -4.75 3.46 -5.80
CA GLY A 394 -3.45 4.14 -5.88
C GLY A 394 -2.39 3.34 -6.65
N PRO A 395 -1.09 3.49 -6.34
CA PRO A 395 -0.01 3.01 -7.20
C PRO A 395 0.03 1.49 -7.42
N GLY A 396 -0.34 0.68 -6.43
CA GLY A 396 -0.47 -0.78 -6.55
C GLY A 396 -1.80 -1.30 -7.09
N GLY A 397 -2.65 -0.43 -7.66
CA GLY A 397 -4.00 -0.74 -8.16
C GLY A 397 -4.08 -1.61 -9.42
N LEU A 398 -2.96 -2.16 -9.92
CA LEU A 398 -2.98 -3.18 -10.96
C LEU A 398 -2.60 -4.52 -10.32
N LEU A 399 -3.53 -5.46 -10.26
CA LEU A 399 -3.36 -6.73 -9.55
C LEU A 399 -3.51 -7.93 -10.48
N TYR A 400 -2.91 -9.05 -10.12
CA TYR A 400 -3.12 -10.34 -10.76
C TYR A 400 -3.30 -11.47 -9.75
N ARG A 401 -3.90 -12.57 -10.22
CA ARG A 401 -3.82 -13.89 -9.60
C ARG A 401 -4.00 -14.98 -10.64
N HIS A 402 -3.42 -16.15 -10.40
CA HIS A 402 -3.73 -17.34 -11.20
C HIS A 402 -5.17 -17.80 -10.92
N HIS A 403 -5.83 -18.37 -11.93
CA HIS A 403 -7.15 -18.97 -11.74
C HIS A 403 -7.14 -20.02 -10.64
N GLY A 404 -8.13 -19.97 -9.74
CA GLY A 404 -8.23 -20.86 -8.59
C GLY A 404 -7.37 -20.47 -7.38
N SER A 405 -6.42 -19.54 -7.53
CA SER A 405 -5.73 -18.94 -6.38
C SER A 405 -6.64 -17.90 -5.70
N PRO A 406 -6.78 -17.89 -4.37
CA PRO A 406 -7.45 -16.81 -3.67
C PRO A 406 -6.55 -15.57 -3.50
N HIS A 407 -5.25 -15.71 -3.72
CA HIS A 407 -4.24 -14.71 -3.38
C HIS A 407 -3.95 -13.77 -4.55
N TRP A 408 -4.28 -12.50 -4.36
CA TRP A 408 -3.92 -11.41 -5.26
C TRP A 408 -2.50 -10.90 -4.99
N SER A 409 -1.81 -10.51 -6.05
CA SER A 409 -0.57 -9.74 -5.96
C SER A 409 -0.65 -8.53 -6.88
N SER A 410 -0.15 -7.38 -6.45
CA SER A 410 0.04 -6.21 -7.29
C SER A 410 1.13 -6.48 -8.32
N PHE A 411 1.03 -5.84 -9.47
CA PHE A 411 2.15 -5.75 -10.39
C PHE A 411 3.23 -4.85 -9.77
N THR A 412 4.49 -5.23 -9.95
CA THR A 412 5.62 -4.41 -9.52
C THR A 412 5.78 -3.19 -10.41
N SER A 413 5.91 -2.01 -9.82
CA SER A 413 6.14 -0.76 -10.55
C SER A 413 7.01 0.22 -9.76
N ALA A 414 7.64 1.15 -10.47
CA ALA A 414 8.35 2.29 -9.89
C ALA A 414 7.50 3.58 -9.97
N SER A 415 6.18 3.42 -10.08
CA SER A 415 5.25 4.52 -10.26
C SER A 415 4.71 5.02 -8.93
N ALA A 416 4.66 6.34 -8.73
CA ALA A 416 3.97 7.00 -7.61
C ALA A 416 2.50 7.34 -7.88
N GLN A 417 1.96 6.93 -9.03
CA GLN A 417 0.56 7.15 -9.41
C GLN A 417 -0.04 5.84 -9.90
N GLY A 418 -1.33 5.65 -9.65
CA GLY A 418 -2.07 4.48 -10.07
C GLY A 418 -2.66 4.65 -11.47
N LEU A 419 -3.91 4.21 -11.60
CA LEU A 419 -4.69 4.21 -12.83
C LEU A 419 -5.73 5.34 -12.86
N GLU A 420 -5.78 6.19 -11.83
CA GLU A 420 -6.82 7.19 -11.60
C GLU A 420 -6.92 8.25 -12.71
N GLN A 421 -5.83 8.48 -13.44
CA GLN A 421 -5.79 9.43 -14.56
C GLN A 421 -6.03 8.79 -15.92
N LEU A 422 -6.08 7.45 -16.01
CA LEU A 422 -6.23 6.73 -17.26
C LEU A 422 -7.61 7.01 -17.86
N SER A 423 -7.62 7.55 -19.08
CA SER A 423 -8.82 7.70 -19.89
C SER A 423 -8.84 6.64 -20.97
N TRP A 424 -9.84 5.76 -20.92
CA TRP A 424 -9.96 4.62 -21.82
C TRP A 424 -10.41 5.03 -23.23
N PRO A 425 -9.63 4.68 -24.27
CA PRO A 425 -10.00 4.94 -25.65
C PRO A 425 -11.17 4.08 -26.15
N GLN A 426 -11.78 4.53 -27.25
CA GLN A 426 -12.90 3.85 -27.92
C GLN A 426 -12.51 2.56 -28.67
N HIS A 427 -11.23 2.40 -29.05
CA HIS A 427 -10.80 1.23 -29.82
C HIS A 427 -9.88 0.36 -28.98
N TRP A 428 -10.21 -0.92 -28.88
CA TRP A 428 -9.37 -1.94 -28.26
C TRP A 428 -8.96 -2.95 -29.33
N ALA A 429 -7.73 -3.46 -29.25
CA ALA A 429 -7.30 -4.59 -30.06
C ALA A 429 -6.80 -5.73 -29.19
N ILE A 430 -7.24 -6.94 -29.53
CA ILE A 430 -6.95 -8.18 -28.82
C ILE A 430 -6.05 -9.05 -29.70
N GLY A 431 -4.89 -9.44 -29.17
CA GLY A 431 -3.91 -10.28 -29.88
C GLY A 431 -2.93 -9.53 -30.79
N HIS A 432 -3.08 -8.21 -30.95
CA HIS A 432 -2.13 -7.38 -31.70
C HIS A 432 -2.14 -5.94 -31.21
N GLY A 433 -1.07 -5.20 -31.54
CA GLY A 433 -0.86 -3.81 -31.20
C GLY A 433 -1.67 -2.84 -32.08
N GLN A 434 -1.60 -1.56 -31.73
CA GLN A 434 -2.35 -0.48 -32.40
C GLN A 434 -2.04 -0.31 -33.90
N GLY A 435 -0.89 -0.82 -34.37
CA GLY A 435 -0.46 -0.74 -35.77
C GLY A 435 -1.08 -1.80 -36.70
N GLY A 436 -2.00 -2.63 -36.22
CA GLY A 436 -2.65 -3.69 -36.98
C GLY A 436 -2.13 -5.10 -36.65
N SER A 437 -2.54 -6.11 -37.43
CA SER A 437 -2.35 -7.52 -37.09
C SER A 437 -0.90 -7.97 -36.92
N GLU A 438 0.05 -7.29 -37.57
CA GLU A 438 1.49 -7.59 -37.45
C GLU A 438 2.21 -6.79 -36.36
N ASP A 439 1.63 -5.69 -35.87
CA ASP A 439 2.24 -4.90 -34.79
C ASP A 439 2.21 -5.72 -33.49
N ARG A 440 3.36 -6.23 -33.05
CA ARG A 440 3.50 -6.95 -31.76
C ARG A 440 2.41 -8.02 -31.59
N ALA A 441 2.18 -8.82 -32.64
CA ALA A 441 1.20 -9.90 -32.63
C ALA A 441 1.49 -10.89 -31.50
N PHE A 442 0.44 -11.41 -30.87
CA PHE A 442 0.54 -12.54 -29.94
C PHE A 442 1.05 -13.78 -30.70
N ARG A 443 2.12 -14.42 -30.19
CA ARG A 443 2.75 -15.58 -30.84
C ARG A 443 2.43 -16.92 -30.17
N GLY A 444 1.65 -16.88 -29.09
CA GLY A 444 1.08 -18.07 -28.47
C GLY A 444 -0.15 -18.59 -29.22
N ALA A 445 -0.89 -19.48 -28.58
CA ALA A 445 -2.10 -20.09 -29.14
C ALA A 445 -3.33 -19.85 -28.25
N ALA A 446 -4.52 -20.00 -28.85
CA ALA A 446 -5.81 -20.01 -28.15
C ALA A 446 -6.06 -18.82 -27.20
N LEU A 447 -5.57 -17.63 -27.56
CA LEU A 447 -5.78 -16.41 -26.76
C LEU A 447 -7.26 -16.06 -26.68
N ARG A 448 -7.77 -15.96 -25.46
CA ARG A 448 -9.11 -15.48 -25.14
C ARG A 448 -9.01 -14.43 -24.04
N LEU A 449 -9.71 -13.32 -24.23
CA LEU A 449 -9.78 -12.24 -23.26
C LEU A 449 -11.23 -12.05 -22.85
N LEU A 450 -11.50 -12.18 -21.56
CA LEU A 450 -12.81 -11.87 -20.99
C LEU A 450 -12.71 -10.63 -20.10
N ILE A 451 -13.80 -9.89 -20.00
CA ILE A 451 -13.94 -8.70 -19.16
C ILE A 451 -15.22 -8.77 -18.34
N ALA A 452 -15.18 -8.25 -17.12
CA ALA A 452 -16.35 -7.96 -16.27
C ALA A 452 -16.29 -6.52 -15.77
#